data_AF-A0A7X6MRH9-F1
#
_entry.id   AF-A0A7X6MRH9-F1
#
_cell.length_a   1.000
_cell.length_b   1.000
_cell.length_c   1.000
_cell.angle_alpha   90.00
_cell.angle_beta   90.00
_cell.angle_gamma   90.00
#
_symmetry.space_group_name_H-M   'P 1'
#
loop_
_entity.id
_entity.type
_entity.pdbx_description
1 polymer ?
#
loop_
_entity_poly.entity_id
_entity_poly.type
_entity_poly.pdbx_seq_one_letter_code
_entity_poly.pdbx_strand_id
1 'polypeptide(L)'
;MHDPDVAFNPFYGPAPEHDCPCGSGLQAQHCHRATDDTWVAERPPALITGPRTEYGNPGCYARSSQDCDEQLTREHWISDDLLERVSNDKKVIAVEGAAWQGKTPKRKTIGINSMSSKILCSRHNRALSPLDKVAAEFFTHLRDDLLDMNWHTGMPPHFPNGFTLISGPYFELWLLKVLWGAIESGALTVNGHVAYRFRLGVTTATLTEILWRGAQWPKHRGMYVMLDRDADYWIKGNSVRVRPANVESEILGGYIQIGGFEYNISFESPPVRKIYRPAAISFQRRGFNNCWKMAAFAWPELGHEMVNAFSQRAPGEDPSVPPTRRAASLRDKIMPGSVNVTSGATPEQRTVEPNQEEARFTGDQR
;
A
#
# COMPACT_ATOMS: atom_id res chain seq x y z
N MET A 1 -0.42 -8.66 -10.58
CA MET A 1 0.45 -9.22 -11.63
C MET A 1 1.72 -8.40 -11.71
N HIS A 2 2.86 -9.02 -12.01
CA HIS A 2 4.14 -8.32 -12.05
C HIS A 2 5.05 -8.90 -13.14
N ASP A 3 5.66 -8.01 -13.90
CA ASP A 3 6.70 -8.27 -14.88
C ASP A 3 7.96 -7.49 -14.44
N PRO A 4 9.02 -8.18 -13.98
CA PRO A 4 10.22 -7.53 -13.43
C PRO A 4 11.19 -7.00 -14.51
N ASP A 5 10.98 -7.32 -15.79
CA ASP A 5 11.88 -6.97 -16.88
C ASP A 5 11.14 -6.63 -18.18
N VAL A 6 10.43 -5.50 -18.16
CA VAL A 6 9.68 -5.01 -19.32
C VAL A 6 10.63 -4.34 -20.32
N ALA A 7 10.53 -4.75 -21.59
CA ALA A 7 11.26 -4.10 -22.66
C ALA A 7 10.96 -2.59 -22.70
N PHE A 8 12.01 -1.77 -22.70
CA PHE A 8 11.86 -0.33 -22.80
C PHE A 8 11.10 0.03 -24.08
N ASN A 9 10.09 0.88 -23.91
CA ASN A 9 9.31 1.43 -25.00
C ASN A 9 8.81 2.84 -24.56
N PRO A 10 8.34 3.69 -25.48
CA PRO A 10 7.90 5.04 -25.13
C PRO A 10 6.67 5.05 -24.22
N PHE A 11 6.01 3.90 -24.08
CA PHE A 11 4.91 3.72 -23.16
C PHE A 11 5.43 3.12 -21.85
N TYR A 12 4.96 3.67 -20.73
CA TYR A 12 5.26 3.03 -19.45
C TYR A 12 4.42 1.74 -19.32
N GLY A 13 5.09 0.59 -19.20
CA GLY A 13 4.48 -0.74 -19.19
C GLY A 13 4.66 -1.50 -20.50
N PRO A 14 4.07 -2.71 -20.64
CA PRO A 14 4.12 -3.48 -21.88
C PRO A 14 3.54 -2.71 -23.07
N ALA A 15 4.17 -2.82 -24.24
CA ALA A 15 3.70 -2.19 -25.49
C ALA A 15 2.28 -2.68 -25.87
N PRO A 16 1.48 -1.89 -26.62
CA PRO A 16 0.11 -2.25 -26.98
C PRO A 16 -0.05 -3.64 -27.61
N GLU A 17 0.90 -4.01 -28.47
CA GLU A 17 0.96 -5.26 -29.22
C GLU A 17 1.54 -6.45 -28.45
N HIS A 18 2.15 -6.21 -27.29
CA HIS A 18 2.67 -7.27 -26.42
C HIS A 18 1.55 -7.93 -25.63
N ASP A 19 1.79 -9.14 -25.13
CA ASP A 19 0.85 -9.85 -24.28
C ASP A 19 0.50 -9.04 -23.03
N CYS A 20 -0.78 -9.09 -22.67
CA CYS A 20 -1.28 -8.42 -21.49
C CYS A 20 -0.69 -9.11 -20.24
N PRO A 21 -0.13 -8.34 -19.30
CA PRO A 21 0.48 -8.88 -18.09
C PRO A 21 -0.55 -9.52 -17.14
N CYS A 22 -1.84 -9.53 -17.49
CA CYS A 22 -2.87 -10.29 -16.76
C CYS A 22 -2.83 -11.80 -17.01
N GLY A 23 -2.02 -12.28 -17.98
CA GLY A 23 -1.90 -13.70 -18.29
C GLY A 23 -3.05 -14.26 -19.13
N SER A 24 -3.89 -13.41 -19.71
CA SER A 24 -4.99 -13.84 -20.59
C SER A 24 -4.52 -14.39 -21.95
N GLY A 25 -3.26 -14.14 -22.33
CA GLY A 25 -2.74 -14.41 -23.68
C GLY A 25 -3.28 -13.46 -24.75
N LEU A 26 -4.08 -12.46 -24.38
CA LEU A 26 -4.50 -11.38 -25.28
C LEU A 26 -3.45 -10.27 -25.28
N GLN A 27 -3.32 -9.56 -26.41
CA GLN A 27 -2.50 -8.35 -26.47
C GLN A 27 -3.01 -7.28 -25.49
N ALA A 28 -2.12 -6.47 -24.95
CA ALA A 28 -2.44 -5.46 -23.94
C ALA A 28 -3.57 -4.54 -24.40
N GLN A 29 -3.51 -4.02 -25.63
CA GLN A 29 -4.51 -3.14 -26.24
C GLN A 29 -5.90 -3.77 -26.44
N HIS A 30 -5.97 -5.11 -26.43
CA HIS A 30 -7.21 -5.87 -26.55
C HIS A 30 -7.67 -6.45 -25.21
N CYS A 31 -7.04 -6.03 -24.12
CA CYS A 31 -7.29 -6.56 -22.78
C CYS A 31 -7.39 -5.42 -21.75
N HIS A 32 -6.30 -5.10 -21.05
CA HIS A 32 -6.34 -4.11 -19.95
C HIS A 32 -5.77 -2.75 -20.33
N ARG A 33 -5.15 -2.57 -21.50
CA ARG A 33 -4.57 -1.29 -21.88
C ARG A 33 -5.58 -0.46 -22.68
N ALA A 34 -5.88 0.74 -22.19
CA ALA A 34 -6.84 1.65 -22.79
C ALA A 34 -6.22 2.56 -23.86
N THR A 35 -7.08 3.27 -24.58
CA THR A 35 -6.70 4.21 -25.65
C THR A 35 -6.04 5.49 -25.17
N ASP A 36 -6.18 5.83 -23.88
CA ASP A 36 -5.52 6.97 -23.23
C ASP A 36 -4.23 6.56 -22.50
N ASP A 37 -3.67 5.39 -22.84
CA ASP A 37 -2.51 4.76 -22.21
C ASP A 37 -2.68 4.38 -20.73
N THR A 38 -3.89 4.49 -20.16
CA THR A 38 -4.18 3.97 -18.83
C THR A 38 -4.49 2.48 -18.85
N TRP A 39 -4.64 1.91 -17.66
CA TRP A 39 -5.00 0.52 -17.49
C TRP A 39 -6.42 0.41 -16.95
N VAL A 40 -7.20 -0.48 -17.55
CA VAL A 40 -8.61 -0.68 -17.23
C VAL A 40 -8.90 -2.11 -16.85
N ALA A 41 -9.80 -2.28 -15.89
CA ALA A 41 -10.34 -3.58 -15.51
C ALA A 41 -11.82 -3.42 -15.14
N GLU A 42 -12.57 -4.52 -15.23
CA GLU A 42 -13.94 -4.53 -14.77
C GLU A 42 -14.04 -4.14 -13.29
N ARG A 43 -15.15 -3.47 -12.95
CA ARG A 43 -15.45 -3.18 -11.56
C ARG A 43 -15.57 -4.50 -10.78
N PRO A 44 -14.85 -4.67 -9.67
CA PRO A 44 -14.99 -5.87 -8.90
C PRO A 44 -16.41 -6.05 -8.35
N PRO A 45 -16.90 -7.30 -8.23
CA PRO A 45 -18.19 -7.56 -7.61
C PRO A 45 -18.18 -7.15 -6.14
N ALA A 46 -19.37 -6.98 -5.57
CA ALA A 46 -19.53 -6.84 -4.13
C ALA A 46 -18.88 -8.02 -3.39
N LEU A 47 -18.18 -7.73 -2.28
CA LEU A 47 -17.53 -8.77 -1.46
C LEU A 47 -18.55 -9.69 -0.78
N ILE A 48 -19.76 -9.18 -0.53
CA ILE A 48 -20.90 -9.96 -0.01
C ILE A 48 -22.08 -9.80 -0.95
N THR A 49 -22.57 -10.93 -1.46
CA THR A 49 -23.74 -11.03 -2.32
C THR A 49 -24.89 -11.76 -1.60
N GLY A 50 -26.07 -11.78 -2.23
CA GLY A 50 -27.27 -12.41 -1.66
C GLY A 50 -27.98 -11.56 -0.59
N PRO A 51 -29.06 -12.09 0.00
CA PRO A 51 -29.88 -11.37 0.98
C PRO A 51 -29.07 -11.02 2.23
N ARG A 52 -29.52 -9.98 2.95
CA ARG A 52 -28.98 -9.64 4.28
C ARG A 52 -29.49 -10.65 5.30
N THR A 53 -28.71 -10.86 6.35
CA THR A 53 -29.08 -11.75 7.46
C THR A 53 -30.09 -11.13 8.43
N GLU A 54 -30.36 -9.83 8.30
CA GLU A 54 -31.18 -9.03 9.22
C GLU A 54 -30.63 -9.01 10.66
N TYR A 55 -29.35 -9.33 10.81
CA TYR A 55 -28.69 -9.41 12.10
C TYR A 55 -27.43 -8.54 12.15
N GLY A 56 -27.33 -7.70 13.18
CA GLY A 56 -26.14 -6.90 13.48
C GLY A 56 -25.42 -7.41 14.72
N ASN A 57 -24.30 -8.12 14.54
CA ASN A 57 -23.51 -8.62 15.67
C ASN A 57 -22.91 -7.46 16.48
N PRO A 58 -23.19 -7.32 17.78
CA PRO A 58 -22.80 -6.14 18.56
C PRO A 58 -21.31 -5.82 18.57
N GLY A 59 -20.44 -6.84 18.43
CA GLY A 59 -18.98 -6.69 18.40
C GLY A 59 -18.37 -6.58 17.01
N CYS A 60 -19.18 -6.59 15.95
CA CYS A 60 -18.72 -6.37 14.58
C CYS A 60 -18.85 -4.88 14.24
N TYR A 61 -17.78 -4.23 13.78
CA TYR A 61 -17.89 -2.82 13.39
C TYR A 61 -18.80 -2.60 12.17
N ALA A 62 -19.06 -3.66 11.40
CA ALA A 62 -20.02 -3.66 10.30
C ALA A 62 -21.49 -3.82 10.75
N ARG A 63 -21.80 -3.92 12.05
CA ARG A 63 -23.15 -4.23 12.56
C ARG A 63 -24.30 -3.41 11.98
N SER A 64 -24.03 -2.17 11.57
CA SER A 64 -25.04 -1.31 10.95
C SER A 64 -25.57 -1.83 9.60
N SER A 65 -24.89 -2.78 8.94
CA SER A 65 -25.40 -3.42 7.73
C SER A 65 -26.56 -4.37 7.98
N GLN A 66 -26.78 -4.84 9.21
CA GLN A 66 -27.71 -5.94 9.50
C GLN A 66 -27.41 -7.18 8.64
N ASP A 67 -26.12 -7.46 8.39
CA ASP A 67 -25.67 -8.55 7.52
C ASP A 67 -24.55 -9.39 8.16
N CYS A 68 -24.56 -9.47 9.49
CA CYS A 68 -23.58 -10.24 10.27
C CYS A 68 -24.00 -11.71 10.43
N ASP A 69 -23.04 -12.54 10.83
CA ASP A 69 -23.29 -13.79 11.52
C ASP A 69 -22.96 -13.68 13.03
N GLU A 70 -23.30 -14.70 13.80
CA GLU A 70 -23.15 -14.70 15.27
C GLU A 70 -21.69 -14.84 15.74
N GLN A 71 -20.84 -15.49 14.93
CA GLN A 71 -19.47 -15.79 15.33
C GLN A 71 -18.54 -14.59 15.14
N LEU A 72 -18.01 -14.03 16.23
CA LEU A 72 -16.92 -13.05 16.17
C LEU A 72 -15.56 -13.74 15.95
N THR A 73 -14.75 -13.12 15.11
CA THR A 73 -13.41 -13.57 14.71
C THR A 73 -12.36 -12.50 14.99
N ARG A 74 -11.10 -12.90 15.03
CA ARG A 74 -9.97 -11.97 15.12
C ARG A 74 -9.66 -11.45 13.71
N GLU A 75 -9.60 -10.14 13.58
CA GLU A 75 -9.29 -9.43 12.35
C GLU A 75 -7.89 -8.83 12.42
N HIS A 76 -7.08 -9.06 11.38
CA HIS A 76 -5.78 -8.44 11.17
C HIS A 76 -5.95 -7.21 10.27
N TRP A 77 -6.18 -6.04 10.86
CA TRP A 77 -6.50 -4.84 10.08
C TRP A 77 -5.36 -4.42 9.13
N ILE A 78 -4.11 -4.71 9.47
CA ILE A 78 -3.03 -4.96 8.49
C ILE A 78 -2.97 -6.47 8.32
N SER A 79 -3.24 -7.01 7.13
CA SER A 79 -3.34 -8.46 6.92
C SER A 79 -2.12 -9.22 7.41
N ASP A 80 -2.35 -10.41 7.93
CA ASP A 80 -1.29 -11.35 8.32
C ASP A 80 -0.32 -11.62 7.17
N ASP A 81 -0.82 -11.87 5.96
CA ASP A 81 -0.01 -12.04 4.75
C ASP A 81 0.95 -10.87 4.51
N LEU A 82 0.49 -9.63 4.74
CA LEU A 82 1.33 -8.44 4.58
C LEU A 82 2.31 -8.32 5.75
N LEU A 83 1.89 -8.58 6.98
CA LEU A 83 2.75 -8.58 8.16
C LEU A 83 3.86 -9.64 8.07
N GLU A 84 3.57 -10.81 7.52
CA GLU A 84 4.56 -11.84 7.21
C GLU A 84 5.58 -11.34 6.20
N ARG A 85 5.16 -10.60 5.17
CA ARG A 85 6.07 -10.00 4.17
C ARG A 85 6.91 -8.86 4.76
N VAL A 86 6.43 -8.17 5.79
CA VAL A 86 7.21 -7.16 6.55
C VAL A 86 8.22 -7.82 7.48
N SER A 87 7.87 -8.97 8.05
CA SER A 87 8.69 -9.71 9.00
C SER A 87 9.78 -10.52 8.30
N ASN A 88 11.06 -10.31 8.67
CA ASN A 88 12.15 -11.06 8.05
C ASN A 88 12.07 -12.58 8.34
N ASP A 89 11.53 -12.97 9.49
CA ASP A 89 11.41 -14.38 9.93
C ASP A 89 9.98 -14.92 9.82
N LYS A 90 9.05 -14.11 9.29
CA LYS A 90 7.61 -14.39 9.20
C LYS A 90 6.93 -14.69 10.54
N LYS A 91 7.50 -14.27 11.67
CA LYS A 91 6.96 -14.56 13.01
C LYS A 91 6.71 -13.30 13.81
N VAL A 92 7.66 -12.38 13.81
CA VAL A 92 7.62 -11.20 14.68
C VAL A 92 7.75 -9.89 13.92
N ILE A 93 7.00 -8.91 14.39
CA ILE A 93 7.02 -7.53 13.90
C ILE A 93 7.36 -6.58 15.04
N ALA A 94 7.94 -5.44 14.71
CA ALA A 94 8.12 -4.33 15.63
C ALA A 94 7.07 -3.26 15.37
N VAL A 95 6.35 -2.88 16.42
CA VAL A 95 5.30 -1.85 16.38
C VAL A 95 5.74 -0.63 17.18
N GLU A 96 5.47 0.56 16.64
CA GLU A 96 5.75 1.86 17.25
C GLU A 96 4.57 2.83 17.04
N GLY A 97 4.19 3.56 18.09
CA GLY A 97 3.17 4.62 18.03
C GLY A 97 1.72 4.16 18.19
N ALA A 98 1.49 2.88 18.47
CA ALA A 98 0.13 2.39 18.74
C ALA A 98 -0.41 2.88 20.09
N ALA A 99 -1.70 3.22 20.14
CA ALA A 99 -2.32 3.81 21.33
C ALA A 99 -2.15 2.96 22.59
N TRP A 100 -2.17 1.63 22.43
CA TRP A 100 -1.99 0.66 23.52
C TRP A 100 -0.55 0.58 24.06
N GLN A 101 0.43 1.28 23.45
CA GLN A 101 1.81 1.37 23.95
C GLN A 101 1.99 2.45 25.02
N GLY A 102 0.96 3.27 25.30
CA GLY A 102 1.01 4.36 26.27
C GLY A 102 1.72 5.62 25.75
N LYS A 103 2.02 6.55 26.66
CA LYS A 103 2.46 7.92 26.33
C LYS A 103 3.87 8.04 25.75
N THR A 104 4.70 7.01 25.92
CA THR A 104 6.04 6.98 25.34
C THR A 104 6.08 5.87 24.31
N PRO A 105 6.00 6.20 23.00
CA PRO A 105 6.08 5.20 21.95
C PRO A 105 7.44 4.51 22.06
N LYS A 106 7.45 3.27 22.54
CA LYS A 106 8.63 2.41 22.52
C LYS A 106 8.42 1.36 21.45
N ARG A 107 9.45 1.12 20.65
CA ARG A 107 9.49 -0.02 19.74
C ARG A 107 9.25 -1.30 20.53
N LYS A 108 8.16 -2.01 20.21
CA LYS A 108 7.79 -3.26 20.86
C LYS A 108 7.72 -4.36 19.83
N THR A 109 8.51 -5.41 20.04
CA THR A 109 8.41 -6.64 19.24
C THR A 109 7.24 -7.48 19.73
N ILE A 110 6.36 -7.87 18.80
CA ILE A 110 5.20 -8.73 19.05
C ILE A 110 5.11 -9.81 17.98
N GLY A 111 4.43 -10.91 18.28
CA GLY A 111 4.08 -11.89 17.24
C GLY A 111 3.02 -11.33 16.29
N ILE A 112 3.05 -11.74 15.02
CA ILE A 112 2.11 -11.28 13.98
C ILE A 112 0.65 -11.42 14.45
N ASN A 113 0.29 -12.57 15.02
CA ASN A 113 -1.06 -12.85 15.54
C ASN A 113 -1.52 -11.91 16.66
N SER A 114 -0.58 -11.22 17.34
CA SER A 114 -0.92 -10.22 18.37
C SER A 114 -1.40 -8.90 17.76
N MET A 115 -1.19 -8.69 16.46
CA MET A 115 -1.66 -7.53 15.70
C MET A 115 -3.08 -7.76 15.13
N SER A 116 -3.95 -8.39 15.92
CA SER A 116 -5.35 -8.63 15.56
C SER A 116 -6.29 -8.22 16.69
N SER A 117 -7.55 -7.98 16.34
CA SER A 117 -8.60 -7.60 17.30
C SER A 117 -9.91 -8.30 17.00
N LYS A 118 -10.72 -8.59 18.03
CA LYS A 118 -12.02 -9.27 17.88
C LYS A 118 -13.13 -8.27 17.49
N ILE A 119 -13.04 -7.73 16.28
CA ILE A 119 -13.82 -6.56 15.80
C ILE A 119 -14.69 -6.86 14.58
N LEU A 120 -14.69 -8.09 14.07
CA LEU A 120 -15.51 -8.52 12.94
C LEU A 120 -16.15 -9.88 13.18
N CYS A 121 -17.36 -10.06 12.65
CA CYS A 121 -17.98 -11.36 12.54
C CYS A 121 -17.35 -12.20 11.40
N SER A 122 -17.51 -13.52 11.41
CA SER A 122 -16.84 -14.43 10.49
C SER A 122 -17.24 -14.19 9.03
N ARG A 123 -18.49 -13.78 8.79
CA ARG A 123 -19.01 -13.41 7.47
C ARG A 123 -18.31 -12.19 6.90
N HIS A 124 -18.24 -11.09 7.65
CA HIS A 124 -17.60 -9.85 7.20
C HIS A 124 -16.08 -9.97 7.09
N ASN A 125 -15.44 -10.70 8.02
CA ASN A 125 -14.00 -10.91 7.99
C ASN A 125 -13.57 -11.73 6.75
N ARG A 126 -14.18 -12.89 6.51
CA ARG A 126 -13.85 -13.74 5.35
C ARG A 126 -14.01 -13.00 4.01
N ALA A 127 -14.98 -12.10 3.92
CA ALA A 127 -15.23 -11.32 2.71
C ALA A 127 -14.08 -10.34 2.37
N LEU A 128 -13.20 -10.00 3.31
CA LEU A 128 -12.06 -9.09 3.08
C LEU A 128 -10.84 -9.77 2.46
N SER A 129 -10.76 -11.11 2.46
CA SER A 129 -9.60 -11.86 1.97
C SER A 129 -9.12 -11.47 0.55
N PRO A 130 -9.99 -11.21 -0.44
CA PRO A 130 -9.54 -10.74 -1.76
C PRO A 130 -8.78 -9.41 -1.69
N LEU A 131 -9.19 -8.49 -0.81
CA LEU A 131 -8.52 -7.20 -0.62
C LEU A 131 -7.12 -7.39 -0.02
N ASP A 132 -7.02 -8.25 0.99
CA ASP A 132 -5.78 -8.53 1.68
C ASP A 132 -4.75 -9.20 0.78
N LYS A 133 -5.17 -10.14 -0.09
CA LYS A 133 -4.31 -10.76 -1.08
C LYS A 133 -3.73 -9.74 -2.06
N VAL A 134 -4.59 -8.87 -2.61
CA VAL A 134 -4.17 -7.80 -3.54
C VAL A 134 -3.14 -6.88 -2.91
N ALA A 135 -3.36 -6.46 -1.66
CA ALA A 135 -2.43 -5.57 -0.97
C ALA A 135 -1.10 -6.24 -0.60
N ALA A 136 -1.12 -7.51 -0.18
CA ALA A 136 0.09 -8.25 0.16
C ALA A 136 0.99 -8.50 -1.07
N GLU A 137 0.40 -8.89 -2.20
CA GLU A 137 1.10 -9.01 -3.48
C GLU A 137 1.69 -7.67 -3.92
N PHE A 138 0.89 -6.60 -3.88
CA PHE A 138 1.34 -5.27 -4.25
C PHE A 138 2.48 -4.76 -3.36
N PHE A 139 2.38 -4.95 -2.05
CA PHE A 139 3.44 -4.58 -1.11
C PHE A 139 4.77 -5.23 -1.49
N THR A 140 4.76 -6.51 -1.86
CA THR A 140 6.00 -7.21 -2.24
C THR A 140 6.59 -6.69 -3.52
N HIS A 141 5.79 -6.57 -4.59
CA HIS A 141 6.30 -6.05 -5.85
C HIS A 141 6.82 -4.62 -5.70
N LEU A 142 6.06 -3.74 -5.04
CA LEU A 142 6.49 -2.37 -4.78
C LEU A 142 7.77 -2.32 -3.95
N ARG A 143 7.85 -3.10 -2.87
CA ARG A 143 9.06 -3.16 -2.02
C ARG A 143 10.26 -3.64 -2.82
N ASP A 144 10.12 -4.71 -3.58
CA ASP A 144 11.21 -5.33 -4.32
C ASP A 144 11.68 -4.41 -5.45
N ASP A 145 10.77 -3.78 -6.19
CA ASP A 145 11.09 -2.77 -7.21
C ASP A 145 11.79 -1.54 -6.64
N LEU A 146 11.33 -1.04 -5.49
CA LEU A 146 11.98 0.10 -4.84
C LEU A 146 13.33 -0.26 -4.22
N LEU A 147 13.51 -1.49 -3.73
CA LEU A 147 14.80 -1.97 -3.27
C LEU A 147 15.76 -2.10 -4.44
N ASP A 148 15.34 -2.76 -5.52
CA ASP A 148 16.12 -2.89 -6.76
C ASP A 148 16.58 -1.53 -7.27
N MET A 149 15.66 -0.58 -7.48
CA MET A 149 16.00 0.76 -7.97
C MET A 149 16.94 1.55 -7.03
N ASN A 150 16.67 1.54 -5.72
CA ASN A 150 17.41 2.39 -4.77
C ASN A 150 18.77 1.81 -4.39
N TRP A 151 18.87 0.48 -4.33
CA TRP A 151 20.11 -0.23 -3.99
C TRP A 151 20.88 -0.73 -5.19
N HIS A 152 20.43 -0.43 -6.42
CA HIS A 152 21.19 -0.73 -7.62
C HIS A 152 22.58 -0.08 -7.55
N THR A 153 23.62 -0.93 -7.53
CA THR A 153 25.05 -0.59 -7.52
C THR A 153 25.72 -0.82 -8.88
N GLY A 154 25.00 -1.38 -9.85
CA GLY A 154 25.51 -1.59 -11.20
C GLY A 154 25.90 -0.28 -11.89
N MET A 155 26.79 -0.38 -12.87
CA MET A 155 27.22 0.78 -13.65
C MET A 155 26.03 1.34 -14.43
N PRO A 156 25.76 2.67 -14.34
CA PRO A 156 24.83 3.33 -15.24
C PRO A 156 25.08 2.92 -16.71
N PRO A 157 24.03 2.87 -17.54
CA PRO A 157 22.77 3.58 -17.37
C PRO A 157 21.57 2.74 -16.91
N HIS A 158 21.71 1.45 -16.59
CA HIS A 158 20.56 0.53 -16.61
C HIS A 158 20.27 -0.25 -15.32
N PHE A 159 19.04 -0.11 -14.80
CA PHE A 159 18.35 -1.13 -14.00
C PHE A 159 17.11 -1.63 -14.77
N PRO A 160 16.65 -2.88 -14.56
CA PRO A 160 15.52 -3.45 -15.32
C PRO A 160 14.24 -2.64 -15.15
N ASN A 161 13.47 -2.46 -16.22
CA ASN A 161 12.16 -1.84 -16.07
C ASN A 161 11.19 -2.83 -15.43
N GLY A 162 10.45 -2.40 -14.42
CA GLY A 162 9.48 -3.24 -13.72
C GLY A 162 8.07 -2.71 -13.89
N PHE A 163 7.11 -3.61 -14.07
CA PHE A 163 5.70 -3.26 -14.19
C PHE A 163 4.84 -4.14 -13.28
N THR A 164 3.96 -3.51 -12.52
CA THR A 164 2.97 -4.19 -11.67
C THR A 164 1.58 -3.68 -12.01
N LEU A 165 0.68 -4.59 -12.36
CA LEU A 165 -0.74 -4.31 -12.54
C LEU A 165 -1.52 -4.72 -11.29
N ILE A 166 -2.30 -3.79 -10.74
CA ILE A 166 -3.17 -3.98 -9.58
C ILE A 166 -4.57 -3.43 -9.85
N SER A 167 -5.61 -4.09 -9.32
CA SER A 167 -6.96 -3.51 -9.29
C SER A 167 -7.00 -2.28 -8.39
N GLY A 168 -7.22 -1.11 -8.99
CA GLY A 168 -7.39 0.16 -8.26
C GLY A 168 -8.55 0.09 -7.25
N PRO A 169 -9.76 -0.39 -7.64
CA PRO A 169 -10.89 -0.48 -6.72
C PRO A 169 -10.64 -1.40 -5.51
N TYR A 170 -10.03 -2.57 -5.68
CA TYR A 170 -9.70 -3.43 -4.54
C TYR A 170 -8.64 -2.80 -3.63
N PHE A 171 -7.65 -2.13 -4.19
CA PHE A 171 -6.67 -1.42 -3.38
C PHE A 171 -7.30 -0.25 -2.60
N GLU A 172 -8.20 0.51 -3.22
CA GLU A 172 -8.96 1.59 -2.55
C GLU A 172 -9.82 1.05 -1.40
N LEU A 173 -10.51 -0.08 -1.58
CA LEU A 173 -11.26 -0.74 -0.51
C LEU A 173 -10.35 -1.28 0.60
N TRP A 174 -9.17 -1.78 0.25
CA TRP A 174 -8.18 -2.21 1.23
C TRP A 174 -7.69 -1.05 2.11
N LEU A 175 -7.44 0.13 1.53
CA LEU A 175 -7.08 1.32 2.30
C LEU A 175 -8.18 1.71 3.31
N LEU A 176 -9.45 1.63 2.91
CA LEU A 176 -10.59 1.82 3.81
C LEU A 176 -10.59 0.78 4.94
N LYS A 177 -10.42 -0.50 4.60
CA LYS A 177 -10.35 -1.61 5.57
C LYS A 177 -9.26 -1.38 6.62
N VAL A 178 -8.06 -1.00 6.18
CA VAL A 178 -6.92 -0.74 7.08
C VAL A 178 -7.23 0.42 8.03
N LEU A 179 -7.68 1.56 7.51
CA LEU A 179 -7.98 2.72 8.33
C LEU A 179 -9.10 2.44 9.33
N TRP A 180 -10.20 1.86 8.86
CA TRP A 180 -11.36 1.60 9.70
C TRP A 180 -11.05 0.54 10.76
N GLY A 181 -10.39 -0.56 10.39
CA GLY A 181 -9.94 -1.57 11.35
C GLY A 181 -8.93 -1.03 12.37
N ALA A 182 -8.04 -0.10 11.99
CA ALA A 182 -7.12 0.56 12.91
C ALA A 182 -7.84 1.45 13.94
N ILE A 183 -8.94 2.10 13.56
CA ILE A 183 -9.79 2.88 14.46
C ILE A 183 -10.55 1.95 15.42
N GLU A 184 -11.22 0.92 14.88
CA GLU A 184 -12.07 0.00 15.65
C GLU A 184 -11.26 -0.90 16.59
N SER A 185 -9.99 -1.18 16.27
CA SER A 185 -9.05 -1.86 17.18
C SER A 185 -8.46 -0.93 18.26
N GLY A 186 -8.75 0.37 18.21
CA GLY A 186 -8.17 1.37 19.11
C GLY A 186 -6.67 1.54 18.92
N ALA A 187 -6.13 1.30 17.72
CA ALA A 187 -4.70 1.38 17.45
C ALA A 187 -4.21 2.81 17.23
N LEU A 188 -5.06 3.69 16.67
CA LEU A 188 -4.69 5.06 16.31
C LEU A 188 -4.97 6.06 17.43
N THR A 189 -4.19 7.14 17.45
CA THR A 189 -4.44 8.30 18.33
C THR A 189 -4.60 9.59 17.53
N VAL A 190 -5.47 10.46 18.02
CA VAL A 190 -5.68 11.83 17.54
C VAL A 190 -5.59 12.76 18.74
N ASN A 191 -4.69 13.75 18.69
CA ASN A 191 -4.42 14.69 19.78
C ASN A 191 -4.19 14.00 21.15
N GLY A 192 -3.52 12.84 21.15
CA GLY A 192 -3.22 12.08 22.37
C GLY A 192 -4.36 11.20 22.90
N HIS A 193 -5.53 11.20 22.25
CA HIS A 193 -6.66 10.35 22.59
C HIS A 193 -6.84 9.23 21.57
N VAL A 194 -7.41 8.09 21.98
CA VAL A 194 -7.74 7.01 21.05
C VAL A 194 -8.73 7.54 20.01
N ALA A 195 -8.41 7.30 18.73
CA ALA A 195 -9.28 7.59 17.61
C ALA A 195 -10.58 6.79 17.74
N TYR A 196 -11.75 7.44 17.63
CA TYR A 196 -13.03 6.78 17.90
C TYR A 196 -14.13 7.04 16.86
N ARG A 197 -13.95 8.01 15.94
CA ARG A 197 -14.95 8.28 14.91
C ARG A 197 -14.38 8.94 13.66
N PHE A 198 -15.04 8.68 12.53
CA PHE A 198 -14.93 9.51 11.35
C PHE A 198 -15.66 10.85 11.54
N ARG A 199 -15.38 11.80 10.65
CA ARG A 199 -16.07 13.09 10.57
C ARG A 199 -17.59 12.93 10.50
N LEU A 200 -18.31 13.90 11.04
CA LEU A 200 -19.75 14.04 10.81
C LEU A 200 -20.07 13.98 9.30
N GLY A 201 -21.10 13.21 8.94
CA GLY A 201 -21.47 12.94 7.53
C GLY A 201 -20.76 11.74 6.88
N VAL A 202 -19.87 11.06 7.60
CA VAL A 202 -19.32 9.76 7.22
C VAL A 202 -19.89 8.71 8.18
N THR A 203 -20.96 8.03 7.76
CA THR A 203 -21.64 7.04 8.61
C THR A 203 -21.07 5.64 8.40
N THR A 204 -21.08 4.83 9.45
CA THR A 204 -20.71 3.41 9.34
C THR A 204 -21.56 2.70 8.30
N ALA A 205 -22.88 2.97 8.26
CA ALA A 205 -23.79 2.40 7.27
C ALA A 205 -23.33 2.65 5.83
N THR A 206 -23.00 3.90 5.47
CA THR A 206 -22.46 4.21 4.14
C THR A 206 -21.15 3.48 3.87
N LEU A 207 -20.23 3.45 4.82
CA LEU A 207 -18.96 2.75 4.66
C LEU A 207 -19.14 1.23 4.54
N THR A 208 -20.14 0.63 5.21
CA THR A 208 -20.44 -0.79 5.08
C THR A 208 -20.95 -1.13 3.69
N GLU A 209 -21.80 -0.28 3.12
CA GLU A 209 -22.29 -0.45 1.75
C GLU A 209 -21.17 -0.34 0.71
N ILE A 210 -20.23 0.59 0.90
CA ILE A 210 -19.06 0.74 0.03
C ILE A 210 -18.15 -0.47 0.16
N LEU A 211 -17.77 -0.85 1.38
CA LEU A 211 -16.76 -1.87 1.61
C LEU A 211 -17.22 -3.27 1.21
N TRP A 212 -18.46 -3.67 1.55
CA TRP A 212 -18.91 -5.05 1.32
C TRP A 212 -19.96 -5.21 0.24
N ARG A 213 -20.82 -4.20 -0.02
CA ARG A 213 -21.98 -4.32 -0.93
C ARG A 213 -21.79 -3.65 -2.29
N GLY A 214 -20.59 -3.13 -2.57
CA GLY A 214 -20.24 -2.58 -3.88
C GLY A 214 -20.90 -1.23 -4.18
N ALA A 215 -21.36 -0.50 -3.16
CA ALA A 215 -21.87 0.84 -3.37
C ALA A 215 -20.75 1.75 -3.90
N GLN A 216 -21.14 2.71 -4.76
CA GLN A 216 -20.20 3.66 -5.31
C GLN A 216 -19.72 4.63 -4.23
N TRP A 217 -18.46 5.04 -4.35
CA TRP A 217 -17.92 6.11 -3.54
C TRP A 217 -18.64 7.43 -3.84
N PRO A 218 -19.05 8.20 -2.82
CA PRO A 218 -19.50 9.57 -3.03
C PRO A 218 -18.42 10.39 -3.73
N LYS A 219 -18.85 11.42 -4.47
CA LYS A 219 -17.95 12.27 -5.26
C LYS A 219 -16.80 12.80 -4.38
N HIS A 220 -15.58 12.73 -4.91
CA HIS A 220 -14.35 13.17 -4.23
C HIS A 220 -14.01 12.40 -2.94
N ARG A 221 -14.57 11.21 -2.71
CA ARG A 221 -14.15 10.29 -1.64
C ARG A 221 -13.47 9.08 -2.25
N GLY A 222 -12.42 8.60 -1.62
CA GLY A 222 -11.65 7.46 -2.12
C GLY A 222 -10.15 7.66 -1.97
N MET A 223 -9.40 7.02 -2.86
CA MET A 223 -7.95 7.02 -2.87
C MET A 223 -7.38 8.30 -3.51
N TYR A 224 -6.36 8.83 -2.86
CA TYR A 224 -5.57 9.94 -3.34
C TYR A 224 -4.07 9.68 -3.12
N VAL A 225 -3.25 10.38 -3.92
CA VAL A 225 -1.83 10.55 -3.65
C VAL A 225 -1.55 12.05 -3.51
N MET A 226 -0.96 12.44 -2.38
CA MET A 226 -0.55 13.82 -2.16
C MET A 226 0.77 14.09 -2.88
N LEU A 227 0.85 15.20 -3.61
CA LEU A 227 2.05 15.61 -4.34
C LEU A 227 2.98 16.47 -3.48
N ASP A 228 2.43 17.13 -2.47
CA ASP A 228 3.19 17.90 -1.48
C ASP A 228 3.71 16.96 -0.39
N ARG A 229 4.85 16.30 -0.65
CA ARG A 229 5.52 15.42 0.31
C ARG A 229 6.74 16.11 0.93
N ASP A 230 6.92 15.92 2.23
CA ASP A 230 8.15 16.29 2.90
C ASP A 230 9.24 15.25 2.61
N ALA A 231 10.14 15.58 1.69
CA ALA A 231 11.20 14.70 1.22
C ALA A 231 12.26 14.38 2.29
N ASP A 232 12.29 15.10 3.42
CA ASP A 232 13.21 14.82 4.52
C ASP A 232 12.71 13.70 5.45
N TYR A 233 11.41 13.34 5.41
CA TYR A 233 10.93 12.20 6.20
C TYR A 233 11.44 10.90 5.62
N TRP A 234 12.10 10.12 6.48
CA TRP A 234 12.68 8.86 6.07
C TRP A 234 11.61 7.85 5.64
N ILE A 235 11.85 7.25 4.48
CA ILE A 235 11.01 6.21 3.91
C ILE A 235 11.65 4.85 4.22
N LYS A 236 10.98 4.05 5.05
CA LYS A 236 11.38 2.66 5.31
C LYS A 236 10.72 1.73 4.28
N GLY A 237 11.50 1.18 3.36
CA GLY A 237 10.97 0.33 2.26
C GLY A 237 10.23 -0.91 2.76
N ASN A 238 10.80 -1.68 3.68
CA ASN A 238 10.14 -2.84 4.28
C ASN A 238 9.33 -2.45 5.54
N SER A 239 8.32 -1.59 5.35
CA SER A 239 7.47 -1.13 6.46
C SER A 239 6.04 -0.81 6.02
N VAL A 240 5.16 -0.74 7.02
CA VAL A 240 3.81 -0.20 6.91
C VAL A 240 3.66 0.92 7.92
N ARG A 241 3.04 2.03 7.53
CA ARG A 241 2.67 3.09 8.46
C ARG A 241 1.24 3.52 8.22
N VAL A 242 0.47 3.69 9.29
CA VAL A 242 -0.89 4.21 9.24
C VAL A 242 -0.98 5.43 10.15
N ARG A 243 -1.51 6.54 9.64
CA ARG A 243 -1.75 7.75 10.43
C ARG A 243 -3.09 8.39 10.05
N PRO A 244 -3.83 8.95 11.01
CA PRO A 244 -5.07 9.64 10.71
C PRO A 244 -4.78 10.94 9.92
N ALA A 245 -5.73 11.30 9.04
CA ALA A 245 -5.89 12.66 8.54
C ALA A 245 -7.06 13.26 9.33
N ASN A 246 -6.81 14.27 10.16
CA ASN A 246 -7.81 14.77 11.10
C ASN A 246 -7.84 16.30 11.17
N VAL A 247 -9.01 16.82 11.54
CA VAL A 247 -9.19 18.17 12.04
C VAL A 247 -9.74 18.03 13.45
N GLU A 248 -9.04 18.61 14.42
CA GLU A 248 -9.32 18.38 15.85
C GLU A 248 -9.39 16.88 16.15
N SER A 249 -10.51 16.38 16.69
CA SER A 249 -10.73 14.96 17.00
C SER A 249 -11.39 14.17 15.86
N GLU A 250 -11.78 14.82 14.76
CA GLU A 250 -12.53 14.19 13.68
C GLU A 250 -11.60 13.64 12.59
N ILE A 251 -11.82 12.39 12.19
CA ILE A 251 -11.02 11.72 11.16
C ILE A 251 -11.67 11.94 9.78
N LEU A 252 -10.96 12.67 8.93
CA LEU A 252 -11.30 12.98 7.54
C LEU A 252 -10.86 11.88 6.57
N GLY A 253 -9.92 11.04 7.02
CA GLY A 253 -9.28 10.02 6.23
C GLY A 253 -8.06 9.46 6.94
N GLY A 254 -7.18 8.83 6.18
CA GLY A 254 -5.97 8.24 6.72
C GLY A 254 -4.91 8.16 5.66
N TYR A 255 -3.66 8.26 6.09
CA TYR A 255 -2.51 8.00 5.25
C TYR A 255 -1.97 6.62 5.58
N ILE A 256 -1.79 5.82 4.54
CA ILE A 256 -1.28 4.46 4.62
C ILE A 256 -0.04 4.41 3.74
N GLN A 257 1.12 4.24 4.36
CA GLN A 257 2.36 3.97 3.66
C GLN A 257 2.59 2.47 3.62
N ILE A 258 2.85 1.95 2.42
CA ILE A 258 3.31 0.57 2.20
C ILE A 258 4.48 0.61 1.23
N GLY A 259 5.48 -0.25 1.41
CA GLY A 259 6.63 -0.30 0.52
C GLY A 259 7.42 1.02 0.48
N GLY A 260 7.19 1.92 1.43
CA GLY A 260 7.75 3.28 1.43
C GLY A 260 6.96 4.35 0.65
N PHE A 261 5.89 4.00 -0.06
CA PHE A 261 5.04 4.98 -0.74
C PHE A 261 3.74 5.24 0.03
N GLU A 262 3.34 6.50 0.18
CA GLU A 262 2.18 6.90 1.00
C GLU A 262 0.92 7.22 0.18
N TYR A 263 -0.15 6.49 0.46
CA TYR A 263 -1.48 6.69 -0.10
C TYR A 263 -2.36 7.38 0.93
N ASN A 264 -3.40 8.07 0.47
CA ASN A 264 -4.40 8.67 1.34
C ASN A 264 -5.79 8.16 0.96
N ILE A 265 -6.49 7.55 1.90
CA ILE A 265 -7.94 7.35 1.78
C ILE A 265 -8.62 8.55 2.43
N SER A 266 -9.48 9.26 1.70
CA SER A 266 -10.12 10.49 2.17
C SER A 266 -11.62 10.47 1.94
N PHE A 267 -12.37 11.04 2.88
CA PHE A 267 -13.83 11.20 2.82
C PHE A 267 -14.26 12.61 2.40
N GLU A 268 -13.30 13.42 1.95
CA GLU A 268 -13.48 14.70 1.28
C GLU A 268 -12.29 14.97 0.36
N SER A 269 -12.36 16.02 -0.47
CA SER A 269 -11.24 16.44 -1.32
C SER A 269 -10.16 17.11 -0.47
N PRO A 270 -8.94 16.54 -0.35
CA PRO A 270 -7.87 17.17 0.44
C PRO A 270 -7.51 18.57 -0.11
N PRO A 271 -7.25 19.60 0.72
CA PRO A 271 -7.05 20.98 0.26
C PRO A 271 -5.63 21.27 -0.26
N VAL A 272 -4.91 20.26 -0.75
CA VAL A 272 -3.51 20.35 -1.20
C VAL A 272 -3.34 19.76 -2.60
N ARG A 273 -2.15 19.90 -3.22
CA ARG A 273 -1.89 19.29 -4.52
C ARG A 273 -1.94 17.77 -4.41
N LYS A 274 -2.73 17.16 -5.29
CA LYS A 274 -3.14 15.76 -5.17
C LYS A 274 -3.56 15.21 -6.52
N ILE A 275 -3.48 13.88 -6.64
CA ILE A 275 -4.10 13.11 -7.70
C ILE A 275 -5.15 12.20 -7.06
N TYR A 276 -6.39 12.25 -7.58
CA TYR A 276 -7.48 11.37 -7.18
C TYR A 276 -7.45 10.11 -8.04
N ARG A 277 -7.44 8.92 -7.40
CA ARG A 277 -7.38 7.62 -8.06
C ARG A 277 -6.33 7.61 -9.19
N PRO A 278 -5.02 7.67 -8.87
CA PRO A 278 -3.99 7.70 -9.88
C PRO A 278 -4.09 6.50 -10.83
N ALA A 279 -3.83 6.70 -12.12
CA ALA A 279 -3.71 5.64 -13.12
C ALA A 279 -2.48 4.76 -12.85
N ALA A 280 -1.40 5.37 -12.40
CA ALA A 280 -0.17 4.69 -12.08
C ALA A 280 0.72 5.53 -11.16
N ILE A 281 1.75 4.88 -10.61
CA ILE A 281 2.92 5.54 -10.03
C ILE A 281 4.14 5.04 -10.78
N SER A 282 4.88 5.94 -11.41
CA SER A 282 6.19 5.65 -11.98
C SER A 282 7.30 6.05 -11.00
N PHE A 283 8.37 5.26 -10.98
CA PHE A 283 9.56 5.49 -10.18
C PHE A 283 10.77 5.55 -11.08
N GLN A 284 11.51 6.66 -11.00
CA GLN A 284 12.72 6.90 -11.76
C GLN A 284 13.83 7.41 -10.84
N ARG A 285 15.09 7.28 -11.26
CA ARG A 285 16.25 7.71 -10.48
C ARG A 285 17.22 8.52 -11.34
N ARG A 286 17.72 9.62 -10.77
CA ARG A 286 18.74 10.46 -11.39
C ARG A 286 19.94 9.64 -11.86
N GLY A 287 20.35 9.85 -13.11
CA GLY A 287 21.52 9.21 -13.71
C GLY A 287 21.24 7.85 -14.38
N PHE A 288 20.03 7.30 -14.24
CA PHE A 288 19.59 6.10 -14.94
C PHE A 288 18.58 6.49 -16.02
N ASN A 289 19.02 6.50 -17.28
CA ASN A 289 18.19 6.89 -18.42
C ASN A 289 17.40 5.67 -18.91
N ASN A 290 16.16 5.89 -19.35
CA ASN A 290 15.28 4.83 -19.87
C ASN A 290 15.00 3.70 -18.86
N CYS A 291 15.14 3.99 -17.56
CA CYS A 291 14.89 3.03 -16.49
C CYS A 291 13.75 3.53 -15.60
N TRP A 292 12.76 2.68 -15.39
CA TRP A 292 11.60 2.98 -14.58
C TRP A 292 11.02 1.74 -13.92
N LYS A 293 10.41 1.91 -12.75
CA LYS A 293 9.48 0.94 -12.18
C LYS A 293 8.08 1.55 -12.21
N MET A 294 7.04 0.76 -12.47
CA MET A 294 5.67 1.25 -12.53
C MET A 294 4.71 0.34 -11.77
N ALA A 295 3.89 0.96 -10.91
CA ALA A 295 2.69 0.37 -10.38
C ALA A 295 1.46 0.99 -11.06
N ALA A 296 0.80 0.25 -11.95
CA ALA A 296 -0.42 0.66 -12.63
C ALA A 296 -1.68 0.18 -11.88
N PHE A 297 -2.60 1.11 -11.64
CA PHE A 297 -3.91 0.85 -11.07
C PHE A 297 -4.94 0.72 -12.19
N ALA A 298 -5.43 -0.50 -12.39
CA ALA A 298 -6.51 -0.77 -13.32
C ALA A 298 -7.84 -0.27 -12.76
N TRP A 299 -8.44 0.72 -13.40
CA TRP A 299 -9.73 1.30 -13.01
C TRP A 299 -10.84 0.94 -14.02
N PRO A 300 -12.11 0.92 -13.61
CA PRO A 300 -13.21 0.75 -14.56
C PRO A 300 -13.44 1.98 -15.44
N GLU A 301 -12.97 3.14 -14.98
CA GLU A 301 -13.12 4.43 -15.66
C GLU A 301 -11.79 4.85 -16.33
N LEU A 302 -11.88 5.68 -17.37
CA LEU A 302 -10.74 6.31 -18.05
C LEU A 302 -10.42 7.70 -17.48
N GLY A 303 -9.32 8.31 -17.93
CA GLY A 303 -8.99 9.70 -17.59
C GLY A 303 -8.33 9.88 -16.23
N HIS A 304 -7.70 8.84 -15.71
CA HIS A 304 -6.93 8.89 -14.48
C HIS A 304 -5.51 9.43 -14.75
N GLU A 305 -5.00 10.26 -13.84
CA GLU A 305 -3.66 10.85 -13.99
C GLU A 305 -2.57 9.97 -13.37
N MET A 306 -1.37 9.98 -13.95
CA MET A 306 -0.20 9.29 -13.40
C MET A 306 0.56 10.15 -12.38
N VAL A 307 1.08 9.52 -11.33
CA VAL A 307 2.06 10.11 -10.41
C VAL A 307 3.47 9.77 -10.88
N ASN A 308 4.32 10.77 -11.09
CA ASN A 308 5.74 10.57 -11.38
C ASN A 308 6.57 10.80 -10.12
N ALA A 309 7.21 9.75 -9.60
CA ALA A 309 8.11 9.82 -8.46
C ALA A 309 9.57 9.73 -8.93
N PHE A 310 10.35 10.78 -8.65
CA PHE A 310 11.73 10.87 -9.11
C PHE A 310 12.69 10.95 -7.91
N SER A 311 13.60 9.97 -7.82
CA SER A 311 14.68 9.96 -6.84
C SER A 311 15.83 10.84 -7.31
N GLN A 312 16.18 11.85 -6.50
CA GLN A 312 17.30 12.77 -6.77
C GLN A 312 18.68 12.17 -6.45
N ARG A 313 18.72 10.96 -5.88
CA ARG A 313 19.98 10.28 -5.52
C ARG A 313 20.76 9.88 -6.76
N ALA A 314 22.02 10.30 -6.83
CA ALA A 314 22.91 9.96 -7.94
C ALA A 314 23.32 8.47 -7.89
N PRO A 315 23.83 7.91 -9.01
CA PRO A 315 24.45 6.58 -9.00
C PRO A 315 25.62 6.52 -8.00
N GLY A 316 25.75 5.41 -7.28
CA GLY A 316 26.81 5.20 -6.29
C GLY A 316 26.60 5.87 -4.93
N GLU A 317 25.60 6.73 -4.76
CA GLU A 317 25.27 7.28 -3.44
C GLU A 317 24.64 6.21 -2.54
N ASP A 318 25.17 6.07 -1.32
CA ASP A 318 24.66 5.11 -0.33
C ASP A 318 23.21 5.45 0.06
N PRO A 319 22.21 4.61 -0.28
CA PRO A 319 20.80 4.84 0.03
C PRO A 319 20.54 4.94 1.53
N SER A 320 21.42 4.42 2.40
CA SER A 320 21.31 4.43 3.86
C SER A 320 21.69 5.76 4.52
N VAL A 321 22.39 6.64 3.79
CA VAL A 321 22.83 7.95 4.29
C VAL A 321 21.72 8.99 4.04
N PRO A 322 21.27 9.73 5.07
CA PRO A 322 20.31 10.82 4.89
C PRO A 322 20.88 11.96 4.04
N PRO A 323 20.11 12.52 3.09
CA PRO A 323 20.62 13.54 2.16
C PRO A 323 20.82 14.92 2.82
N THR A 324 20.18 15.18 3.97
CA THR A 324 20.24 16.46 4.67
C THR A 324 20.38 16.25 6.19
N ARG A 325 20.85 17.28 6.91
CA ARG A 325 20.86 17.26 8.39
C ARG A 325 19.46 17.12 8.98
N ARG A 326 18.45 17.73 8.34
CA ARG A 326 17.06 17.58 8.77
C ARG A 326 16.60 16.14 8.60
N ALA A 327 16.84 15.53 7.44
CA ALA A 327 16.53 14.11 7.22
C ALA A 327 17.24 13.21 8.24
N ALA A 328 18.50 13.49 8.57
CA ALA A 328 19.21 12.77 9.63
C ALA A 328 18.52 12.90 11.00
N SER A 329 18.04 14.10 11.35
CA SER A 329 17.32 14.35 12.61
C SER A 329 15.93 13.71 12.69
N LEU A 330 15.37 13.29 11.55
CA LEU A 330 14.06 12.66 11.41
C LEU A 330 14.14 11.13 11.23
N ARG A 331 15.34 10.58 10.97
CA ARG A 331 15.56 9.16 10.61
C ARG A 331 14.86 8.16 11.53
N ASP A 332 14.97 8.38 12.83
CA ASP A 332 14.43 7.49 13.87
C ASP A 332 13.15 8.04 14.52
N LYS A 333 12.61 9.13 13.98
CA LYS A 333 11.35 9.71 14.48
C LYS A 333 10.17 9.15 13.69
N ILE A 334 9.15 8.74 14.43
CA ILE A 334 7.85 8.45 13.83
C ILE A 334 7.01 9.73 13.73
N MET A 335 6.13 9.79 12.72
CA MET A 335 5.19 10.89 12.62
C MET A 335 4.20 10.87 13.80
N PRO A 336 3.82 12.01 14.38
CA PRO A 336 2.82 12.06 15.45
C PRO A 336 1.51 11.35 15.05
N GLY A 337 0.93 10.59 15.97
CA GLY A 337 -0.31 9.83 15.74
C GLY A 337 -0.18 8.64 14.78
N SER A 338 1.02 8.34 14.29
CA SER A 338 1.25 7.22 13.36
C SER A 338 1.54 5.92 14.08
N VAL A 339 0.97 4.83 13.59
CA VAL A 339 1.35 3.45 13.90
C VAL A 339 2.30 2.98 12.82
N ASN A 340 3.48 2.54 13.22
CA ASN A 340 4.52 2.06 12.33
C ASN A 340 4.78 0.59 12.61
N VAL A 341 4.87 -0.20 11.56
CA VAL A 341 5.15 -1.63 11.60
C VAL A 341 6.36 -1.91 10.73
N THR A 342 7.35 -2.56 11.33
CA THR A 342 8.61 -2.99 10.68
C THR A 342 8.93 -4.42 11.09
N SER A 343 9.97 -5.02 10.51
CA SER A 343 10.46 -6.31 11.00
C SER A 343 10.85 -6.25 12.49
N GLY A 344 10.39 -7.23 13.25
CA GLY A 344 10.77 -7.44 14.66
C GLY A 344 12.02 -8.29 14.81
N ALA A 345 12.39 -9.02 13.75
CA ALA A 345 13.58 -9.84 13.69
C ALA A 345 14.78 -9.01 13.20
N THR A 346 15.94 -9.26 13.78
CA THR A 346 17.22 -8.79 13.25
C THR A 346 17.38 -9.35 11.83
N PRO A 347 17.82 -8.56 10.84
CA PRO A 347 18.14 -9.11 9.53
C PRO A 347 19.14 -10.26 9.70
N GLU A 348 18.89 -11.42 9.07
CA GLU A 348 19.97 -12.37 8.86
C GLU A 348 21.10 -11.63 8.13
N GLN A 349 22.31 -11.69 8.68
CA GLN A 349 23.48 -11.16 7.98
C GLN A 349 23.60 -11.94 6.67
N ARG A 350 23.23 -11.31 5.54
CA ARG A 350 23.63 -11.83 4.23
C ARG A 350 25.15 -11.78 4.21
N THR A 351 25.80 -12.93 4.43
CA THR A 351 27.17 -13.15 3.99
C THR A 351 27.14 -13.04 2.46
N VAL A 352 27.48 -11.86 1.95
CA VAL A 352 27.79 -11.70 0.54
C VAL A 352 29.12 -12.43 0.33
N GLU A 353 29.08 -13.66 -0.19
CA GLU A 353 30.30 -14.27 -0.69
C GLU A 353 30.78 -13.45 -1.90
N PRO A 354 32.06 -13.01 -1.95
CA PRO A 354 32.52 -12.03 -2.94
C PRO A 354 32.50 -12.51 -4.41
N ASN A 355 32.15 -13.76 -4.69
CA ASN A 355 32.54 -14.44 -5.94
C ASN A 355 31.39 -14.90 -6.86
N GLN A 356 30.16 -14.41 -6.72
CA GLN A 356 29.06 -14.80 -7.63
C GLN A 356 28.72 -13.79 -8.74
N GLU A 357 29.34 -12.61 -8.78
CA GLU A 357 29.10 -11.62 -9.86
C GLU A 357 29.97 -11.80 -11.12
N GLU A 358 31.10 -12.52 -11.05
CA GLU A 358 31.99 -12.69 -12.22
C GLU A 358 31.63 -13.86 -13.15
N ALA A 359 30.78 -14.80 -12.73
CA ALA A 359 30.53 -16.03 -13.50
C ALA A 359 29.38 -15.93 -14.54
N ARG A 360 28.72 -14.77 -14.69
CA ARG A 360 27.60 -14.62 -15.66
C ARG A 360 27.96 -13.94 -16.98
N PHE A 361 29.19 -13.49 -17.17
CA PHE A 361 29.57 -12.70 -18.37
C PHE A 361 30.82 -13.17 -19.13
N THR A 362 31.33 -14.37 -18.88
CA THR A 362 32.42 -14.95 -19.70
C THR A 362 32.05 -16.35 -20.21
N GLY A 363 31.62 -16.42 -21.47
CA GLY A 363 31.33 -17.64 -22.25
C GLY A 363 30.03 -17.42 -23.04
N ASP A 364 30.00 -17.14 -24.33
CA ASP A 364 30.82 -17.63 -25.45
C ASP A 364 31.13 -16.50 -26.44
N GLN A 365 32.42 -16.26 -26.68
CA GLN A 365 32.91 -15.93 -28.02
C GLN A 365 33.92 -17.01 -28.38
N ARG A 366 33.51 -17.94 -29.24
CA ARG A 366 34.35 -18.59 -30.26
C ARG A 366 33.48 -19.16 -31.36
#